data_AF-A0A929V3I0-F1
#
_entry.id   AF-A0A929V3I0-F1
#
_cell.length_a   1.000
_cell.length_b   1.000
_cell.length_c   1.000
_cell.angle_alpha   90.00
_cell.angle_beta   90.00
_cell.angle_gamma   90.00
#
_symmetry.space_group_name_H-M   'P 1'
#
loop_
_entity.id
_entity.type
_entity.pdbx_description
1 polymer ?
#
loop_
_entity_poly.entity_id
_entity_poly.type
_entity_poly.pdbx_seq_one_letter_code
_entity_poly.pdbx_strand_id
1 'polypeptide(L)'
;MDYLERAKLINKVIEDGHEIIDKMRPISKLSELEKLKPIIDKYADFVDENFGEPLDFSDEKDCSLTTSLYVALDWKRKSLYPENLDFEPTQVLAKDFMDGFIDELDGESWV
;
A
#
# COMPACT_ATOMS: atom_id res chain seq x y z
N MET A 1 -21.86 -1.86 -12.29
CA MET A 1 -21.45 -2.91 -11.33
C MET A 1 -22.57 -3.08 -10.34
N ASP A 2 -23.03 -4.30 -10.12
CA ASP A 2 -24.03 -4.54 -9.06
C ASP A 2 -23.38 -4.51 -7.67
N TYR A 3 -24.19 -4.42 -6.62
CA TYR A 3 -23.68 -4.31 -5.25
C TYR A 3 -22.84 -5.53 -4.81
N LEU A 4 -23.19 -6.74 -5.27
CA LEU A 4 -22.48 -7.97 -4.94
C LEU A 4 -21.10 -8.04 -5.62
N GLU A 5 -21.02 -7.58 -6.87
CA GLU A 5 -19.76 -7.44 -7.59
C GLU A 5 -18.83 -6.44 -6.90
N ARG A 6 -19.36 -5.28 -6.50
CA ARG A 6 -18.56 -4.26 -5.79
C ARG A 6 -18.04 -4.77 -4.45
N ALA A 7 -18.89 -5.41 -3.66
CA ALA A 7 -18.47 -6.00 -2.37
C ALA A 7 -17.37 -7.07 -2.54
N LYS A 8 -17.41 -7.87 -3.61
CA LYS A 8 -16.34 -8.86 -3.88
C LYS A 8 -15.00 -8.19 -4.18
N LEU A 9 -15.02 -7.09 -4.95
CA LEU A 9 -13.80 -6.34 -5.24
C LEU A 9 -13.23 -5.70 -3.97
N ILE A 10 -14.08 -5.08 -3.15
CA ILE A 10 -13.65 -4.47 -1.88
C ILE A 10 -13.01 -5.53 -0.97
N ASN A 11 -13.67 -6.67 -0.76
CA ASN A 11 -13.09 -7.75 0.06
C ASN A 11 -11.74 -8.23 -0.49
N LYS A 12 -11.61 -8.33 -1.82
CA LYS A 12 -10.33 -8.69 -2.45
C LYS A 12 -9.23 -7.65 -2.17
N VAL A 13 -9.55 -6.36 -2.29
CA VAL A 13 -8.61 -5.27 -1.98
C VAL A 13 -8.15 -5.38 -0.52
N ILE A 14 -9.09 -5.57 0.41
CA ILE A 14 -8.77 -5.72 1.84
C ILE A 14 -7.88 -6.94 2.08
N GLU A 15 -8.26 -8.12 1.58
CA GLU A 15 -7.49 -9.36 1.76
C GLU A 15 -6.06 -9.25 1.20
N ASP A 16 -5.92 -8.78 -0.05
CA ASP A 16 -4.62 -8.64 -0.71
C ASP A 16 -3.77 -7.56 -0.03
N GLY A 17 -4.39 -6.46 0.41
CA GLY A 17 -3.71 -5.34 1.09
C GLY A 17 -3.10 -5.76 2.43
N HIS A 18 -3.85 -6.53 3.25
CA HIS A 18 -3.31 -7.14 4.47
C HIS A 18 -2.15 -8.09 4.17
N GLU A 19 -2.28 -8.95 3.16
CA GLU A 19 -1.20 -9.88 2.77
C GLU A 19 0.09 -9.14 2.38
N ILE A 20 -0.03 -8.00 1.69
CA ILE A 20 1.11 -7.15 1.34
C ILE A 20 1.79 -6.59 2.61
N ILE A 21 1.04 -6.03 3.56
CA ILE A 21 1.61 -5.48 4.79
C ILE A 21 2.25 -6.57 5.65
N ASP A 22 1.62 -7.74 5.76
CA ASP A 22 2.16 -8.88 6.49
C ASP A 22 3.48 -9.37 5.91
N LYS A 23 3.64 -9.32 4.58
CA LYS A 23 4.91 -9.60 3.90
C LYS A 23 5.92 -8.47 4.08
N MET A 24 5.48 -7.22 4.08
CA MET A 24 6.35 -6.05 4.14
C MET A 24 6.94 -5.81 5.54
N ARG A 25 6.13 -5.99 6.59
CA ARG A 25 6.49 -5.71 7.99
C ARG A 25 7.79 -6.40 8.43
N PRO A 26 8.00 -7.72 8.23
CA PRO A 26 9.20 -8.43 8.68
C PRO A 26 10.44 -8.21 7.79
N ILE A 27 10.32 -7.53 6.65
CA ILE A 27 11.45 -7.33 5.74
C ILE A 27 12.57 -6.57 6.46
N SER A 28 13.80 -7.08 6.32
CA SER A 28 15.00 -6.49 6.94
C SER A 28 16.07 -6.11 5.91
N LYS A 29 15.83 -6.40 4.63
CA LYS A 29 16.77 -6.13 3.54
C LYS A 29 16.06 -5.49 2.35
N LEU A 30 16.73 -4.51 1.73
CA LEU A 30 16.24 -3.87 0.50
C LEU A 30 15.97 -4.88 -0.62
N SER A 31 16.79 -5.93 -0.74
CA SER A 31 16.60 -6.97 -1.77
C SER A 31 15.35 -7.83 -1.57
N GLU A 32 14.81 -7.92 -0.36
CA GLU A 32 13.52 -8.57 -0.11
C GLU A 32 12.37 -7.61 -0.48
N LEU A 33 12.52 -6.32 -0.19
CA LEU A 33 11.55 -5.29 -0.56
C LEU A 33 11.41 -5.17 -2.09
N GLU A 34 12.51 -5.24 -2.84
CA GLU A 34 12.49 -5.21 -4.31
C GLU A 34 11.78 -6.44 -4.91
N LYS A 35 11.73 -7.59 -4.21
CA LYS A 35 10.94 -8.75 -4.65
C LYS A 35 9.45 -8.57 -4.39
N LEU A 36 9.08 -7.75 -3.41
CA LEU A 36 7.69 -7.45 -3.09
C LEU A 36 7.10 -6.39 -4.04
N LYS A 37 7.93 -5.49 -4.56
CA LYS A 37 7.50 -4.39 -5.44
C LYS A 37 6.60 -4.82 -6.61
N PRO A 38 6.89 -5.87 -7.40
CA PRO A 38 6.00 -6.28 -8.50
C PRO A 38 4.62 -6.79 -8.04
N ILE A 39 4.48 -7.19 -6.77
CA ILE A 39 3.19 -7.59 -6.18
C ILE A 39 2.41 -6.33 -5.79
N ILE A 40 3.10 -5.36 -5.18
CA ILE A 40 2.52 -4.05 -4.85
C ILE A 40 2.05 -3.32 -6.10
N ASP A 41 2.86 -3.28 -7.17
CA ASP A 41 2.52 -2.60 -8.41
C ASP A 41 1.23 -3.20 -9.02
N LYS A 42 1.11 -4.54 -9.06
CA LYS A 42 -0.11 -5.22 -9.55
C LYS A 42 -1.34 -4.96 -8.68
N TYR A 43 -1.15 -4.88 -7.37
CA TYR A 43 -2.22 -4.54 -6.46
C TYR A 43 -2.68 -3.09 -6.67
N ALA A 44 -1.74 -2.17 -6.83
CA ALA A 44 -2.03 -0.76 -7.08
C ALA A 44 -2.80 -0.59 -8.40
N ASP A 45 -2.30 -1.17 -9.51
CA ASP A 45 -2.99 -1.15 -10.80
C ASP A 45 -4.44 -1.64 -10.67
N PHE A 46 -4.66 -2.73 -9.95
CA PHE A 46 -5.99 -3.27 -9.71
C PHE A 46 -6.89 -2.32 -8.90
N VAL A 47 -6.37 -1.73 -7.83
CA VAL A 47 -7.14 -0.79 -7.00
C VAL A 47 -7.48 0.47 -7.79
N ASP A 48 -6.50 1.06 -8.47
CA ASP A 48 -6.66 2.29 -9.25
C ASP A 48 -7.66 2.10 -10.41
N GLU A 49 -7.60 0.98 -11.14
CA GLU A 49 -8.54 0.69 -12.22
C GLU A 49 -9.99 0.63 -11.75
N ASN A 50 -10.22 0.04 -10.57
CA ASN A 50 -11.55 -0.28 -10.03
C ASN A 50 -12.15 0.82 -9.14
N PHE A 51 -11.30 1.56 -8.42
CA PHE A 51 -11.71 2.50 -7.37
C PHE A 51 -11.04 3.87 -7.47
N GLY A 52 -10.02 4.02 -8.33
CA GLY A 52 -9.37 5.30 -8.52
C GLY A 52 -10.26 6.33 -9.23
N GLU A 53 -10.02 7.59 -8.90
CA GLU A 53 -10.63 8.72 -9.57
C GLU A 53 -9.80 9.12 -10.80
N PRO A 54 -10.43 9.57 -11.90
CA PRO A 54 -9.70 10.05 -13.06
C PRO A 54 -8.86 11.28 -12.71
N LEU A 55 -7.63 11.33 -13.20
CA LEU A 55 -6.78 12.51 -13.09
C LEU A 55 -7.09 13.50 -14.22
N ASP A 56 -7.17 14.79 -13.90
CA ASP A 56 -7.55 15.87 -14.83
C ASP A 56 -6.69 15.94 -16.12
N PHE A 57 -5.48 15.38 -16.10
CA PHE A 57 -4.48 15.52 -17.17
C PHE A 57 -3.90 14.19 -17.66
N SER A 58 -4.49 13.04 -17.31
CA SER A 58 -4.05 11.73 -17.81
C SER A 58 -5.22 10.74 -17.94
N ASP A 59 -4.99 9.68 -18.70
CA ASP A 59 -5.90 8.52 -18.74
C ASP A 59 -5.73 7.61 -17.50
N GLU A 60 -4.91 8.02 -16.54
CA GLU A 60 -4.64 7.29 -15.32
C GLU A 60 -5.70 7.61 -14.27
N LYS A 61 -5.94 6.64 -13.40
CA LYS A 61 -6.75 6.78 -12.21
C LYS A 61 -5.86 6.65 -11.00
N ASP A 62 -6.20 7.33 -9.93
CA ASP A 62 -5.46 7.24 -8.68
C ASP A 62 -6.44 7.06 -7.52
N CYS A 63 -6.12 6.13 -6.63
CA CYS A 63 -6.88 5.84 -5.43
C CYS A 63 -6.06 6.27 -4.22
N SER A 64 -6.71 6.91 -3.23
CA SER A 64 -6.02 7.33 -2.00
C SER A 64 -5.29 6.17 -1.32
N LEU A 65 -5.87 4.96 -1.40
CA LEU A 65 -5.30 3.75 -0.83
C LEU A 65 -3.98 3.33 -1.49
N THR A 66 -3.83 3.47 -2.80
CA THR A 66 -2.57 3.12 -3.50
C THR A 66 -1.49 4.14 -3.16
N THR A 67 -1.85 5.42 -3.11
CA THR A 67 -0.99 6.48 -2.60
C THR A 67 -0.50 6.17 -1.17
N SER A 68 -1.41 5.81 -0.27
CA SER A 68 -1.11 5.43 1.11
C SER A 68 -0.14 4.24 1.19
N LEU A 69 -0.37 3.19 0.39
CA LEU A 69 0.53 2.04 0.29
C LEU A 69 1.93 2.42 -0.17
N TYR A 70 2.05 3.27 -1.20
CA TYR A 70 3.36 3.71 -1.69
C TYR A 70 4.11 4.58 -0.68
N VAL A 71 3.41 5.39 0.10
CA VAL A 71 4.01 6.14 1.22
C VAL A 71 4.55 5.18 2.28
N ALA A 72 3.77 4.15 2.66
CA ALA A 72 4.23 3.11 3.59
C ALA A 72 5.46 2.36 3.05
N LEU A 73 5.45 2.02 1.76
CA LEU A 73 6.58 1.36 1.08
C LEU A 73 7.84 2.23 1.09
N ASP A 74 7.71 3.55 0.82
CA ASP A 74 8.85 4.47 0.81
C ASP A 74 9.48 4.62 2.19
N TRP A 75 8.66 4.75 3.24
CA TRP A 75 9.16 4.78 4.61
C TRP A 75 9.78 3.46 5.04
N LYS A 76 9.19 2.33 4.66
CA LYS A 76 9.81 1.02 4.88
C LYS A 76 11.16 0.92 4.17
N ARG A 77 11.27 1.38 2.93
CA ARG A 77 12.56 1.41 2.20
C ARG A 77 13.58 2.27 2.94
N LYS A 78 13.19 3.47 3.37
CA LYS A 78 14.05 4.39 4.12
C LYS A 78 14.55 3.79 5.43
N SER A 79 13.72 3.03 6.13
CA SER A 79 14.07 2.37 7.40
C SER A 79 15.13 1.26 7.25
N LEU A 80 15.35 0.78 6.02
CA LEU A 80 16.32 -0.26 5.70
C LEU A 80 17.67 0.29 5.22
N TYR A 81 17.81 1.61 5.03
CA TYR A 81 19.09 2.20 4.66
C TYR A 81 20.06 2.18 5.84
N PRO A 82 21.37 1.95 5.60
CA PRO A 82 22.37 1.85 6.67
C PRO A 82 22.37 3.04 7.64
N GLU A 83 22.17 4.25 7.14
CA GLU A 83 22.11 5.49 7.93
C GLU A 83 20.89 5.57 8.87
N ASN A 84 19.86 4.76 8.64
CA ASN A 84 18.59 4.81 9.38
C ASN A 84 18.32 3.58 10.25
N LEU A 85 19.20 2.56 10.23
CA LEU A 85 19.00 1.31 10.96
C LEU A 85 18.80 1.53 12.46
N ASP A 86 19.59 2.45 13.05
CA ASP A 86 19.51 2.81 14.46
C ASP A 86 18.79 4.16 14.69
N PHE A 87 18.17 4.74 13.65
CA PHE A 87 17.48 6.02 13.74
C PHE A 87 15.98 5.81 14.04
N GLU A 88 15.65 5.85 15.33
CA GLU A 88 14.30 5.62 15.86
C GLU A 88 13.19 6.35 15.09
N PRO A 89 13.31 7.66 14.74
CA PRO A 89 12.23 8.35 14.03
C PRO A 89 11.84 7.69 12.71
N THR A 90 12.80 7.20 11.93
CA THR A 90 12.49 6.51 10.66
C THR A 90 11.82 5.16 10.91
N GLN A 91 12.20 4.43 11.96
CA GLN A 91 11.56 3.16 12.31
C GLN A 91 10.11 3.36 12.77
N VAL A 92 9.87 4.40 13.57
CA VAL A 92 8.52 4.80 14.02
C VAL A 92 7.67 5.19 12.82
N LEU A 93 8.16 6.08 11.95
CA LEU A 93 7.39 6.50 10.77
C LEU A 93 7.08 5.34 9.83
N ALA A 94 8.04 4.44 9.58
CA ALA A 94 7.78 3.24 8.78
C ALA A 94 6.65 2.39 9.35
N LYS A 95 6.61 2.22 10.68
CA LYS A 95 5.51 1.52 11.35
C LYS A 95 4.20 2.30 11.23
N ASP A 96 4.21 3.59 11.55
CA ASP A 96 3.00 4.43 11.60
C ASP A 96 2.34 4.54 10.23
N PHE A 97 3.11 4.64 9.14
CA PHE A 97 2.53 4.65 7.79
C PHE A 97 2.01 3.28 7.34
N MET A 98 2.63 2.16 7.77
CA MET A 98 2.06 0.84 7.53
C MET A 98 0.75 0.64 8.29
N ASP A 99 0.70 1.06 9.55
CA ASP A 99 -0.51 0.96 10.38
C ASP A 99 -1.60 1.91 9.84
N GLY A 100 -1.25 3.12 9.40
CA GLY A 100 -2.18 4.07 8.77
C GLY A 100 -2.77 3.59 7.45
N PHE A 101 -1.99 2.88 6.62
CA PHE A 101 -2.53 2.21 5.43
C PHE A 101 -3.56 1.14 5.81
N ILE A 102 -3.32 0.35 6.85
CA ILE A 102 -4.27 -0.65 7.34
C ILE A 102 -5.56 0.01 7.85
N ASP A 103 -5.44 1.11 8.60
CA ASP A 103 -6.60 1.84 9.09
C ASP A 103 -7.47 2.39 7.94
N GLU A 104 -6.85 2.90 6.88
CA GLU A 104 -7.56 3.32 5.65
C GLU A 104 -8.18 2.13 4.91
N LEU A 105 -7.42 1.03 4.77
CA LEU A 105 -7.85 -0.20 4.10
C LEU A 105 -9.13 -0.75 4.73
N ASP A 106 -9.11 -0.97 6.05
CA ASP A 106 -10.21 -1.53 6.83
C ASP A 106 -11.35 -0.54 7.04
N GLY A 107 -11.05 0.76 7.04
CA GLY A 107 -12.04 1.82 7.12
C GLY A 107 -12.82 2.06 5.82
N GLU A 108 -12.39 1.45 4.71
CA GLU A 108 -12.96 1.63 3.37
C GLU A 108 -13.09 3.11 2.95
N SER A 109 -12.26 4.02 3.49
CA SER A 109 -12.38 5.46 3.21
C SER A 109 -11.96 5.86 1.80
N TRP A 110 -11.43 4.90 1.04
CA TRP A 110 -10.96 4.98 -0.34
C TRP A 110 -12.04 4.57 -1.37
N VAL A 111 -13.24 4.21 -0.90
CA VAL A 111 -14.35 3.63 -1.68
C VAL A 111 -15.46 4.62 -1.98
#